data_AF-A0AAJ2GS62-F1
#
_entry.id   AF-A0AAJ2GS62-F1
#
_cell.length_a   1.000
_cell.length_b   1.000
_cell.length_c   1.000
_cell.angle_alpha   90.00
_cell.angle_beta   90.00
_cell.angle_gamma   90.00
#
_symmetry.space_group_name_H-M   'P 1'
#
loop_
_entity.id
_entity.type
_entity.pdbx_description
1 polymer ?
#
loop_
_entity_poly.entity_id
_entity_poly.type
_entity_poly.pdbx_seq_one_letter_code
_entity_poly.pdbx_strand_id
1 'polypeptide(L)' 'MTPPLQFVDCSIEARAWLRAMEAIRNSITITGSKEYVRFYERNTPKDEWRAVTIDLAKV' A
#
# COMPACT_ATOMS: atom_id res chain seq x y z
N MET A 1 -32.07 12.00 -41.53
CA MET A 1 -32.47 10.77 -40.81
C MET A 1 -31.22 10.23 -40.14
N THR A 2 -30.85 10.82 -39.01
CA THR A 2 -29.62 10.52 -38.27
C THR A 2 -29.83 9.22 -37.49
N PRO A 3 -28.91 8.25 -37.52
CA PRO A 3 -29.10 7.01 -36.77
C PRO A 3 -29.13 7.30 -35.25
N PRO A 4 -29.91 6.56 -34.46
CA PRO A 4 -29.96 6.78 -33.02
C PRO A 4 -28.58 6.46 -32.43
N LEU A 5 -28.12 7.32 -31.52
CA LEU A 5 -26.93 7.10 -30.73
C LEU A 5 -27.08 5.74 -30.03
N GLN A 6 -26.23 4.78 -30.38
CA GLN A 6 -26.16 3.52 -29.66
C GLN A 6 -25.59 3.85 -28.28
N PHE A 7 -26.43 3.75 -27.25
CA PHE A 7 -25.97 3.83 -25.87
C PHE A 7 -25.05 2.63 -25.65
N VAL A 8 -23.73 2.89 -25.69
CA VAL A 8 -22.73 1.92 -25.26
C VAL A 8 -23.11 1.55 -23.82
N ASP A 9 -23.37 0.26 -23.64
CA ASP A 9 -23.98 -0.30 -22.46
C ASP A 9 -23.10 -0.05 -21.22
N CYS A 10 -23.48 0.96 -20.43
CA CYS A 10 -22.85 1.35 -19.16
C CYS A 10 -22.64 0.14 -18.21
N SER A 11 -23.42 -0.94 -18.37
CA SER A 11 -23.30 -2.16 -17.58
C SER A 11 -22.08 -3.01 -17.98
N ILE A 12 -21.66 -2.95 -19.25
CA ILE A 12 -20.46 -3.63 -19.75
C ILE A 12 -19.21 -2.95 -19.17
N GLU A 13 -19.20 -1.62 -19.13
CA GLU A 13 -18.10 -0.83 -18.54
C GLU A 13 -17.96 -1.11 -17.04
N ALA A 14 -19.07 -1.17 -16.30
CA ALA A 14 -19.06 -1.52 -14.89
C ALA A 14 -18.48 -2.93 -14.64
N ARG A 15 -18.80 -3.90 -15.51
CA ARG A 15 -18.27 -5.27 -15.41
C ARG A 15 -16.77 -5.34 -15.72
N ALA A 16 -16.31 -4.64 -16.76
CA ALA A 16 -14.88 -4.57 -17.09
C ALA A 16 -14.08 -3.88 -15.99
N TRP A 17 -14.62 -2.81 -15.40
CA TRP A 17 -14.02 -2.08 -14.28
C TRP A 17 -13.87 -2.95 -13.03
N LEU A 18 -14.92 -3.69 -12.65
CA LEU A 18 -14.86 -4.60 -11.51
C LEU A 18 -13.80 -5.69 -11.72
N ARG A 19 -13.69 -6.23 -12.94
CA ARG A 19 -12.64 -7.21 -13.27
C ARG A 19 -11.23 -6.62 -13.22
N ALA A 20 -11.05 -5.38 -13.66
CA ALA A 20 -9.76 -4.70 -13.55
C ALA A 20 -9.36 -4.48 -12.08
N MET A 21 -10.31 -4.07 -11.25
CA MET A 21 -10.10 -3.89 -9.81
C MET A 21 -9.76 -5.21 -9.09
N GLU A 22 -10.41 -6.30 -9.49
CA GLU A 22 -10.11 -7.64 -8.99
C GLU A 22 -8.70 -8.09 -9.39
N ALA A 23 -8.30 -7.87 -10.65
CA ALA A 23 -6.95 -8.19 -11.13
C ALA A 23 -5.86 -7.42 -10.37
N ILE A 24 -6.07 -6.12 -10.12
CA ILE A 24 -5.14 -5.30 -9.33
C ILE A 24 -5.03 -5.86 -7.91
N ARG A 25 -6.15 -6.19 -7.28
CA ARG A 25 -6.15 -6.76 -5.92
C ARG A 25 -5.42 -8.10 -5.86
N ASN A 26 -5.64 -8.95 -6.85
CA ASN A 26 -4.98 -10.26 -6.95
C ASN A 26 -3.47 -10.15 -7.22
N SER A 27 -3.00 -9.04 -7.78
CA SER A 27 -1.57 -8.79 -8.01
C SER A 27 -0.81 -8.29 -6.77
N ILE A 28 -1.51 -7.91 -5.69
CA ILE A 28 -0.85 -7.44 -4.47
C ILE A 28 -0.43 -8.65 -3.62
N THR A 29 0.88 -8.85 -3.48
CA THR A 29 1.47 -9.86 -2.60
C THR A 29 2.21 -9.21 -1.43
N ILE A 30 1.97 -9.65 -0.21
CA ILE A 30 2.73 -9.22 0.96
C ILE A 30 4.06 -9.97 0.97
N THR A 31 5.14 -9.32 0.54
CA THR A 31 6.48 -9.92 0.46
C THR A 31 7.22 -9.96 1.80
N GLY A 32 6.76 -9.20 2.80
CA GLY A 32 7.36 -9.24 4.13
C GLY A 32 6.61 -8.39 5.15
N SER A 33 6.79 -8.73 6.42
CA SER A 33 6.46 -7.89 7.56
C SER A 33 7.73 -7.18 8.04
N LYS A 34 7.66 -5.87 8.30
CA LYS A 34 8.76 -5.12 8.92
C LYS A 34 8.46 -5.00 10.41
N GLU A 35 9.24 -5.66 11.25
CA GLU A 35 9.11 -5.50 12.70
C GLU A 35 9.60 -4.11 13.12
N TYR A 36 8.80 -3.42 13.94
CA TYR A 36 9.15 -2.10 14.46
C TYR A 36 10.01 -2.27 15.72
N VAL A 37 11.33 -2.19 15.56
CA VAL A 37 12.28 -2.28 16.68
C VAL A 37 12.64 -0.88 17.18
N ARG A 38 12.47 -0.64 18.49
CA ARG A 38 12.92 0.59 19.15
C ARG A 38 14.26 0.33 19.86
N PHE A 39 15.26 1.14 19.56
CA PHE A 39 16.57 1.09 20.23
C PHE A 39 16.72 2.26 21.20
N TYR A 40 17.35 1.96 22.33
CA TYR A 40 17.69 2.96 23.33
C TYR A 40 19.16 2.79 23.74
N GLU A 41 19.84 3.90 23.97
CA GLU A 41 21.21 3.93 24.48
C GLU A 41 21.30 4.71 25.78
N ARG A 42 22.27 4.36 26.63
CA ARG A 42 22.66 5.15 27.81
C ARG A 42 24.15 4.98 28.06
N ASN A 43 24.81 6.03 28.52
CA ASN A 43 26.26 6.04 28.74
C ASN A 43 26.63 5.31 30.02
N THR A 44 25.83 5.45 31.07
CA THR A 44 26.04 4.78 32.34
C THR A 44 24.73 4.13 32.85
N PRO A 45 24.80 3.17 33.79
CA PRO A 45 23.59 2.52 34.33
C PRO A 45 22.63 3.44 35.07
N LYS A 46 23.09 4.64 35.48
CA LYS A 46 22.29 5.64 36.19
C LYS A 46 21.68 6.70 35.27
N ASP A 47 22.10 6.76 34.02
CA ASP A 47 21.60 7.75 33.06
C ASP A 47 20.24 7.35 32.49
N GLU A 48 19.52 8.37 32.01
CA GLU A 48 18.28 8.21 31.27
C GLU A 48 18.52 7.56 29.91
N TRP A 49 17.55 6.76 29.47
CA TRP A 49 17.56 6.13 28.16
C TRP A 49 17.29 7.15 27.06
N ARG A 50 18.16 7.19 26.05
CA ARG A 50 18.01 8.04 24.87
C ARG A 50 17.57 7.19 23.69
N ALA A 51 16.50 7.59 23.02
CA ALA A 51 15.98 6.88 21.85
C ALA A 51 16.93 7.09 20.64
N VAL A 52 17.28 6.00 19.97
CA VAL A 52 18.11 6.04 18.75
C VAL A 52 17.19 6.00 17.53
N THR A 53 17.20 7.07 16.73
CA THR A 53 16.46 7.12 15.47
C THR A 53 17.28 6.42 14.37
N ILE A 54 16.78 5.27 13.90
CA ILE A 54 17.40 4.53 12.79
C ILE A 54 16.57 4.76 11.53
N ASP A 55 17.21 5.31 10.50
CA ASP A 55 16.62 5.42 9.18
C ASP A 55 16.72 4.07 8.46
N LEU A 56 15.60 3.35 8.45
CA LEU A 56 15.47 2.06 7.79
C LEU A 56 15.11 2.17 6.29
N ALA A 57 15.08 3.39 5.72
CA ALA A 57 14.84 3.63 4.29
C ALA A 57 16.13 3.89 3.50
N LYS A 58 17.27 4.00 4.19
CA LYS A 58 18.59 4.11 3.59
C LYS A 58 19.13 2.72 3.22
N VAL A 59 18.55 2.10 2.20
CA VAL A 59 19.05 0.87 1.55
C VAL A 59 19.09 1.12 0.05
#